data_AF-A0A353RBE3-F1
#
_entry.id   AF-A0A353RBE3-F1
#
_cell.length_a   1.000
_cell.length_b   1.000
_cell.length_c   1.000
_cell.angle_alpha   90.00
_cell.angle_beta   90.00
_cell.angle_gamma   90.00
#
_symmetry.space_group_name_H-M   'P 1'
#
loop_
_entity.id
_entity.type
_entity.pdbx_description
1 polymer ?
#
loop_
_entity_poly.entity_id
_entity_poly.type
_entity_poly.pdbx_seq_one_letter_code
_entity_poly.pdbx_strand_id
1 'polypeptide(L)'
;MDYIQHFFTTQSIASTMLYLCLAAFTGSMFGKLEFKGIRLGVAGVLFTGILVAHFGAPIDAHTLYFMRDFGLTLFVYSIGLSMGPRFFSSFRKDGLLLNLFSFAIVAGGFGTAFLIYRFANIPSAVVAGLMSGAVTNTPSLGAAQQVLVEQGAAPAVISETGMAYAIAYPFGILGVIFTMMLIRRFFRVNTQSEIKEYTRSLESSEPALHNVEITVVNPELFGKSIGHIKKILDKELTLSRIIRYGEPILAADDEIIRQGDIICGVSAQDKIEKLELKAGIVTLAKSVENIP
;
A
#
# COMPACT_ATOMS: atom_id res chain seq x y z
N MET A 1 -5.80 36.04 23.82
CA MET A 1 -5.77 36.13 22.35
C MET A 1 -4.35 36.18 21.80
N ASP A 2 -3.41 36.84 22.48
CA ASP A 2 -2.02 36.96 22.03
C ASP A 2 -1.26 35.62 21.96
N TYR A 3 -1.49 34.70 22.91
CA TYR A 3 -0.87 33.36 22.86
C TYR A 3 -1.29 32.52 21.65
N ILE A 4 -2.56 32.64 21.23
CA ILE A 4 -3.06 31.93 20.04
C ILE A 4 -2.42 32.55 18.79
N GLN A 5 -2.45 33.87 18.65
CA GLN A 5 -1.84 34.54 17.51
C GLN A 5 -0.33 34.25 17.43
N HIS A 6 0.39 34.35 18.55
CA HIS A 6 1.82 34.04 18.63
C HIS A 6 2.11 32.58 18.23
N PHE A 7 1.27 31.62 18.63
CA PHE A 7 1.41 30.22 18.23
C PHE A 7 1.28 30.01 16.72
N PHE A 8 0.39 30.75 16.05
CA PHE A 8 0.18 30.67 14.60
C PHE A 8 1.21 31.45 13.77
N THR A 9 1.95 32.38 14.38
CA THR A 9 2.90 33.27 13.67
C THR A 9 4.38 32.95 13.91
N THR A 10 4.75 32.24 14.98
CA THR A 10 6.16 31.91 15.23
C THR A 10 6.58 30.55 14.72
N GLN A 11 7.78 30.48 14.14
CA GLN A 11 8.43 29.22 13.77
C GLN A 11 8.72 28.40 15.02
N SER A 12 7.88 27.40 15.26
CA SER A 12 8.00 26.47 16.38
C SER A 12 7.66 25.05 15.92
N ILE A 13 8.15 24.06 16.66
CA ILE A 13 7.83 22.64 16.41
C ILE A 13 6.30 22.45 16.36
N ALA A 14 5.59 23.00 17.34
CA ALA A 14 4.15 22.84 17.48
C ALA A 14 3.37 23.51 16.32
N SER A 15 3.76 24.72 15.92
CA SER A 15 3.16 25.39 14.75
C SER A 15 3.39 24.58 13.47
N THR A 16 4.61 24.08 13.25
CA THR A 16 4.97 23.29 12.07
C THR A 16 4.15 22.02 12.00
N MET A 17 4.06 21.28 13.11
CA MET A 17 3.22 20.08 13.19
C MET A 17 1.75 20.38 12.92
N LEU A 18 1.22 21.49 13.45
CA LEU A 18 -0.15 21.88 13.19
C LEU A 18 -0.39 22.13 11.70
N TYR A 19 0.47 22.90 11.03
CA TYR A 19 0.34 23.17 9.59
C TYR A 19 0.51 21.91 8.73
N LEU A 20 1.41 21.00 9.11
CA LEU A 20 1.58 19.70 8.43
C LEU A 20 0.33 18.82 8.59
N CYS A 21 -0.24 18.73 9.80
CA CYS A 21 -1.47 18.02 10.06
C CYS A 21 -2.66 18.64 9.31
N LEU A 22 -2.76 19.97 9.29
CA LEU A 22 -3.79 20.70 8.55
C LEU A 22 -3.68 20.42 7.04
N ALA A 23 -2.46 20.48 6.50
CA ALA A 23 -2.21 20.20 5.09
C ALA A 23 -2.53 18.74 4.73
N ALA A 24 -2.13 17.77 5.57
CA ALA A 24 -2.46 16.36 5.39
C ALA A 24 -3.97 16.12 5.47
N PHE A 25 -4.65 16.67 6.47
CA PHE A 25 -6.08 16.51 6.67
C PHE A 25 -6.87 17.11 5.50
N THR A 26 -6.72 18.42 5.25
CA THR A 26 -7.48 19.11 4.20
C THR A 26 -7.09 18.61 2.81
N GLY A 27 -5.81 18.32 2.57
CA GLY A 27 -5.35 17.74 1.32
C GLY A 27 -5.84 16.32 1.05
N SER A 28 -5.99 15.49 2.10
CA SER A 28 -6.64 14.17 1.95
C SER A 28 -8.13 14.29 1.63
N MET A 29 -8.81 15.33 2.14
CA MET A 29 -10.20 15.62 1.78
C MET A 29 -10.30 16.09 0.33
N PHE A 30 -9.47 17.05 -0.09
CA PHE A 30 -9.42 17.50 -1.49
C PHE A 30 -9.01 16.38 -2.45
N GLY A 31 -8.15 15.46 -2.01
CA GLY A 31 -7.73 14.29 -2.77
C GLY A 31 -8.89 13.33 -3.11
N LYS A 32 -9.93 13.29 -2.27
CA LYS A 32 -11.14 12.47 -2.51
C LYS A 32 -12.12 13.11 -3.48
N LEU A 33 -11.97 14.39 -3.80
CA LEU A 33 -12.84 15.05 -4.77
C LEU A 33 -12.65 14.41 -6.14
N GLU A 34 -13.77 14.10 -6.77
CA GLU A 34 -13.83 13.49 -8.08
C GLU A 34 -14.34 14.51 -9.09
N PHE A 35 -13.55 14.79 -10.11
CA PHE A 35 -13.95 15.65 -11.21
C PHE A 35 -13.94 14.84 -12.51
N LYS A 36 -15.12 14.69 -13.13
CA LYS A 36 -15.30 13.95 -14.39
C LYS A 36 -14.70 12.52 -14.37
N GLY A 37 -14.82 11.81 -13.26
CA GLY A 37 -14.31 10.43 -13.12
C GLY A 37 -12.82 10.33 -12.78
N ILE A 38 -12.15 11.46 -12.51
CA ILE A 38 -10.73 11.52 -12.13
C ILE A 38 -10.64 12.04 -10.70
N ARG A 39 -9.89 11.32 -9.85
CA ARG A 39 -9.59 11.71 -8.47
C ARG A 39 -8.13 12.13 -8.37
N LEU A 40 -7.87 13.19 -7.60
CA LEU A 40 -6.49 13.64 -7.32
C LEU A 40 -5.73 12.64 -6.44
N GLY A 41 -6.42 11.97 -5.51
CA GLY A 41 -5.82 11.01 -4.60
C GLY A 41 -4.79 11.67 -3.67
N VAL A 42 -3.66 11.00 -3.44
CA VAL A 42 -2.60 11.46 -2.53
C VAL A 42 -2.01 12.81 -2.96
N ALA A 43 -2.07 13.13 -4.26
CA ALA A 43 -1.64 14.42 -4.79
C ALA A 43 -2.31 15.63 -4.13
N GLY A 44 -3.55 15.47 -3.64
CA GLY A 44 -4.27 16.53 -2.93
C GLY A 44 -3.51 17.06 -1.71
N VAL A 45 -2.77 16.19 -1.01
CA VAL A 45 -1.92 16.58 0.13
C VAL A 45 -0.79 17.50 -0.32
N LEU A 46 -0.17 17.26 -1.47
CA LEU A 46 0.89 18.14 -1.98
C LEU A 46 0.32 19.50 -2.37
N PHE A 47 -0.77 19.54 -3.14
CA PHE A 47 -1.37 20.81 -3.58
C PHE A 47 -1.79 21.68 -2.40
N THR A 48 -2.39 21.07 -1.38
CA THR A 48 -2.69 21.77 -0.14
C THR A 48 -1.43 22.22 0.58
N GLY A 49 -0.38 21.40 0.64
CA GLY A 49 0.91 21.80 1.22
C GLY A 49 1.51 23.03 0.52
N ILE A 50 1.43 23.09 -0.81
CA ILE A 50 1.85 24.26 -1.60
C ILE A 50 1.00 25.49 -1.26
N LEU A 51 -0.32 25.33 -1.14
CA LEU A 51 -1.22 26.43 -0.75
C LEU A 51 -0.91 26.94 0.66
N VAL A 52 -0.73 26.04 1.63
CA VAL A 52 -0.36 26.39 3.01
C VAL A 52 0.99 27.12 3.04
N ALA A 53 1.97 26.67 2.25
CA ALA A 53 3.26 27.34 2.13
C ALA A 53 3.14 28.72 1.46
N HIS A 54 2.28 28.85 0.43
CA HIS A 54 2.03 30.12 -0.27
C HIS A 54 1.47 31.20 0.66
N PHE A 55 0.61 30.83 1.62
CA PHE A 55 0.08 31.75 2.63
C PHE A 55 1.07 32.08 3.77
N GLY A 56 2.33 31.62 3.68
CA GLY A 56 3.39 32.02 4.60
C GLY A 56 3.36 31.29 5.94
N ALA A 57 2.96 30.01 5.96
CA ALA A 57 3.00 29.20 7.18
C ALA A 57 4.41 29.23 7.82
N PRO A 58 4.54 29.61 9.11
CA PRO A 58 5.81 29.67 9.81
C PRO A 58 6.32 28.26 10.14
N ILE A 59 7.03 27.68 9.19
CA ILE A 59 7.59 26.32 9.31
C ILE A 59 9.03 26.39 9.81
N ASP A 60 9.32 25.61 10.85
CA ASP A 60 10.67 25.33 11.32
C ASP A 60 11.34 24.29 10.40
N ALA A 61 12.49 24.65 9.84
CA ALA A 61 13.19 23.84 8.84
C ALA A 61 13.69 22.50 9.42
N HIS A 62 14.11 22.47 10.69
CA HIS A 62 14.59 21.26 11.34
C HIS A 62 13.46 20.26 11.59
N THR A 63 12.31 20.75 12.07
CA THR A 63 11.10 19.94 12.24
C THR A 63 10.60 19.41 10.90
N LEU A 64 10.59 20.24 9.85
CA LEU A 64 10.19 19.81 8.51
C LEU A 64 11.11 18.71 7.96
N TYR A 65 12.43 18.87 8.13
CA TYR A 65 13.42 17.88 7.75
C TYR A 65 13.15 16.54 8.43
N PHE A 66 13.02 16.56 9.77
CA PHE A 66 12.75 15.36 10.55
C PHE A 66 11.44 14.69 10.16
N MET A 67 10.35 15.45 10.02
CA MET A 67 9.04 14.92 9.63
C MET A 67 9.07 14.28 8.24
N ARG A 68 9.77 14.90 7.28
CA ARG A 68 9.94 14.36 5.93
C ARG A 68 10.71 13.05 5.94
N ASP A 69 11.85 13.01 6.64
CA ASP A 69 12.71 11.82 6.68
C ASP A 69 12.06 10.65 7.42
N PHE A 70 11.41 10.95 8.55
CA PHE A 70 10.61 9.97 9.29
C PHE A 70 9.45 9.42 8.45
N GLY A 71 8.67 10.30 7.81
CA GLY A 71 7.57 9.90 6.95
C GLY A 71 8.02 9.08 5.73
N LEU A 72 9.16 9.46 5.12
CA LEU A 72 9.74 8.72 4.01
C LEU A 72 10.22 7.33 4.45
N THR A 73 10.86 7.23 5.62
CA THR A 73 11.30 5.95 6.19
C THR A 73 10.12 5.01 6.41
N LEU A 74 9.03 5.51 7.02
CA LEU A 74 7.80 4.73 7.18
C LEU A 74 7.22 4.30 5.83
N PHE A 75 7.17 5.21 4.85
CA PHE A 75 6.67 4.92 3.52
C PHE A 75 7.47 3.81 2.81
N VAL A 76 8.80 3.93 2.78
CA VAL A 76 9.69 2.93 2.16
C VAL A 76 9.60 1.60 2.89
N TYR A 77 9.56 1.61 4.22
CA TYR A 77 9.39 0.41 5.05
C TYR A 77 8.06 -0.30 4.77
N SER A 78 6.95 0.44 4.74
CA SER A 78 5.62 -0.12 4.43
C SER A 78 5.55 -0.72 3.03
N ILE A 79 6.15 -0.08 2.03
CA ILE A 79 6.26 -0.64 0.67
C ILE A 79 7.11 -1.91 0.69
N GLY A 80 8.24 -1.90 1.38
CA GLY A 80 9.13 -3.07 1.51
C GLY A 80 8.41 -4.29 2.09
N LEU A 81 7.67 -4.10 3.18
CA LEU A 81 6.87 -5.17 3.80
C LEU A 81 5.73 -5.65 2.88
N SER A 82 5.01 -4.73 2.24
CA SER A 82 3.85 -5.07 1.40
C SER A 82 4.24 -5.79 0.11
N MET A 83 5.42 -5.45 -0.44
CA MET A 83 5.90 -6.00 -1.70
C MET A 83 6.76 -7.26 -1.50
N GLY A 84 7.33 -7.46 -0.31
CA GLY A 84 8.25 -8.57 0.00
C GLY A 84 7.76 -9.97 -0.42
N PRO A 85 6.57 -10.42 0.03
CA PRO A 85 6.02 -11.73 -0.34
C PRO A 85 5.77 -11.89 -1.85
N ARG A 86 5.41 -10.80 -2.54
CA ARG A 86 5.07 -10.80 -3.97
C ARG A 86 6.28 -10.66 -4.89
N PHE A 87 7.41 -10.19 -4.37
CA PHE A 87 8.63 -9.97 -5.15
C PHE A 87 9.11 -11.27 -5.83
N PHE A 88 9.24 -12.36 -5.07
CA PHE A 88 9.76 -13.62 -5.59
C PHE A 88 8.78 -14.32 -6.54
N SER A 89 7.48 -14.26 -6.27
CA SER A 89 6.46 -14.86 -7.14
C SER A 89 6.32 -14.09 -8.46
N SER A 90 6.39 -12.76 -8.42
CA SER A 90 6.36 -11.91 -9.62
C SER A 90 7.63 -12.06 -10.46
N PHE A 91 8.80 -12.30 -9.83
CA PHE A 91 10.05 -12.44 -10.57
C PHE A 91 10.04 -13.66 -11.51
N ARG A 92 9.34 -14.72 -11.12
CA ARG A 92 9.35 -16.02 -11.82
C ARG A 92 8.46 -16.11 -13.06
N LYS A 93 7.36 -15.35 -13.11
CA LYS A 93 6.38 -15.44 -14.22
C LYS A 93 6.63 -14.42 -15.34
N ASP A 94 7.01 -13.18 -15.01
CA ASP A 94 7.32 -12.12 -16.00
C ASP A 94 8.38 -11.13 -15.51
N GLY A 95 9.12 -11.49 -14.45
CA GLY A 95 9.99 -10.58 -13.72
C GLY A 95 11.07 -9.91 -14.55
N LEU A 96 11.70 -10.66 -15.46
CA LEU A 96 12.81 -10.14 -16.25
C LEU A 96 12.35 -9.03 -17.20
N LEU A 97 11.23 -9.24 -17.90
CA LEU A 97 10.68 -8.27 -18.85
C LEU A 97 10.20 -7.00 -18.13
N LEU A 98 9.49 -7.15 -17.01
CA LEU A 98 9.02 -6.04 -16.20
C LEU A 98 10.18 -5.25 -15.57
N ASN A 99 11.26 -5.92 -15.15
CA ASN A 99 12.48 -5.24 -14.69
C ASN A 99 13.18 -4.49 -15.82
N LEU A 100 13.21 -5.04 -17.04
CA LEU A 100 13.80 -4.36 -18.19
C LEU A 100 13.02 -3.09 -18.54
N PHE A 101 11.69 -3.13 -18.53
CA PHE A 101 10.86 -1.93 -18.70
C PHE A 101 11.09 -0.91 -17.58
N SER A 102 11.15 -1.37 -16.33
CA SER A 102 11.44 -0.51 -15.18
C SER A 102 12.80 0.18 -15.32
N PHE A 103 13.83 -0.58 -15.70
CA PHE A 103 15.17 -0.05 -15.96
C PHE A 103 15.16 0.97 -17.11
N ALA A 104 14.48 0.66 -18.22
CA ALA A 104 14.38 1.58 -19.36
C ALA A 104 13.70 2.90 -18.98
N ILE A 105 12.65 2.87 -18.16
CA ILE A 105 11.97 4.07 -17.65
C ILE A 105 12.91 4.88 -16.75
N VAL A 106 13.61 4.23 -15.82
CA VAL A 106 14.57 4.90 -14.92
C VAL A 106 15.72 5.51 -15.71
N ALA A 107 16.33 4.76 -16.62
CA ALA A 107 17.42 5.21 -17.46
C ALA A 107 16.98 6.35 -18.40
N GLY A 108 15.77 6.28 -18.96
CA GLY A 108 15.20 7.35 -19.78
C GLY A 108 14.94 8.63 -18.98
N GLY A 109 14.39 8.50 -17.76
CA GLY A 109 14.19 9.62 -16.85
C GLY A 109 15.52 10.29 -16.45
N PHE A 110 16.51 9.48 -16.05
CA PHE A 110 17.86 9.95 -15.75
C PHE A 110 18.53 10.59 -16.96
N GLY A 111 18.45 9.97 -18.14
CA GLY A 111 19.02 10.50 -19.38
C GLY A 111 18.41 11.86 -19.74
N THR A 112 17.09 12.01 -19.59
CA THR A 112 16.39 13.29 -19.81
C THR A 112 16.87 14.35 -18.81
N ALA A 113 16.98 14.00 -17.52
CA ALA A 113 17.50 14.90 -16.49
C ALA A 113 18.96 15.31 -16.77
N PHE A 114 19.80 14.36 -17.20
CA PHE A 114 21.20 14.62 -17.56
C PHE A 114 21.31 15.56 -18.77
N LEU A 115 20.47 15.40 -19.79
CA LEU A 115 20.42 16.32 -20.93
C LEU A 115 19.99 17.72 -20.47
N ILE A 116 18.98 17.84 -19.61
CA ILE A 116 18.56 19.13 -19.03
C ILE A 116 19.72 19.78 -18.27
N TYR A 117 20.41 19.03 -17.41
CA TYR A 117 21.60 19.53 -16.71
C TYR A 117 22.67 20.05 -17.68
N ARG A 118 22.94 19.30 -18.76
CA ARG A 118 24.00 19.63 -19.73
C ARG A 118 23.67 20.83 -20.62
N PHE A 119 22.39 21.06 -20.94
CA PHE A 119 21.96 22.07 -21.92
C PHE A 119 21.29 23.29 -21.30
N ALA A 120 20.62 23.17 -20.14
CA ALA A 120 19.84 24.25 -19.55
C ALA A 120 20.60 25.09 -18.50
N ASN A 121 21.86 24.74 -18.20
CA ASN A 121 22.70 25.43 -17.20
C ASN A 121 22.00 25.58 -15.83
N ILE A 122 21.32 24.50 -15.40
CA ILE A 122 20.57 24.44 -14.14
C ILE A 122 21.41 23.68 -13.11
N PRO A 123 21.46 24.11 -11.83
CA PRO A 123 22.16 23.38 -10.78
C PRO A 123 21.71 21.92 -10.66
N SER A 124 22.64 21.01 -10.37
CA SER A 124 22.36 19.57 -10.23
C SER A 124 21.29 19.27 -9.18
N ALA A 125 21.28 20.01 -8.07
CA ALA A 125 20.28 19.94 -7.01
C ALA A 125 18.85 20.23 -7.54
N VAL A 126 18.69 21.30 -8.32
CA VAL A 126 17.41 21.67 -8.94
C VAL A 126 16.99 20.61 -9.97
N VAL A 127 17.91 20.12 -10.79
CA VAL A 127 17.62 19.06 -11.78
C VAL A 127 17.17 17.76 -11.10
N ALA A 128 17.80 17.38 -9.98
CA ALA A 128 17.40 16.22 -9.20
C ALA A 128 15.96 16.39 -8.68
N GLY A 129 15.63 17.56 -8.14
CA GLY A 129 14.27 17.90 -7.71
C GLY A 129 13.25 17.86 -8.85
N LEU A 130 13.58 18.45 -10.01
CA LEU A 130 12.76 18.40 -11.21
C LEU A 130 12.51 16.96 -11.67
N MET A 131 13.55 16.11 -11.71
CA MET A 131 13.43 14.71 -12.08
C MET A 131 12.50 13.97 -11.13
N SER A 132 12.72 14.09 -9.81
CA SER A 132 11.88 13.44 -8.80
C SER A 132 10.42 13.88 -8.89
N GLY A 133 10.17 15.17 -9.17
CA GLY A 133 8.82 15.70 -9.32
C GLY A 133 8.15 15.24 -10.62
N ALA A 134 8.86 15.33 -11.75
CA ALA A 134 8.34 14.96 -13.07
C ALA A 134 7.97 13.48 -13.16
N VAL A 135 8.77 12.60 -12.55
CA VAL A 135 8.49 11.16 -12.49
C VAL A 135 7.66 10.76 -11.26
N THR A 136 7.15 11.73 -10.50
CA THR A 136 6.31 11.53 -9.30
C THR A 136 6.92 10.61 -8.24
N ASN A 137 8.25 10.57 -8.14
CA ASN A 137 9.01 9.69 -7.26
C ASN A 137 9.51 10.44 -6.02
N THR A 138 8.66 10.53 -5.00
CA THR A 138 8.97 11.22 -3.74
C THR A 138 10.16 10.62 -2.97
N PRO A 139 10.37 9.28 -2.93
CA PRO A 139 11.60 8.71 -2.37
C PRO A 139 12.89 9.20 -3.04
N SER A 140 12.86 9.41 -4.36
CA SER A 140 14.00 9.96 -5.08
C SER A 140 14.36 11.38 -4.62
N LEU A 141 13.37 12.20 -4.25
CA LEU A 141 13.61 13.53 -3.68
C LEU A 141 14.33 13.42 -2.32
N GLY A 142 13.84 12.53 -1.45
CA GLY A 142 14.45 12.32 -0.14
C GLY A 142 15.90 11.85 -0.24
N ALA A 143 16.17 10.90 -1.14
CA ALA A 143 17.53 10.43 -1.43
C ALA A 143 18.42 11.57 -1.96
N ALA A 144 17.93 12.38 -2.90
CA ALA A 144 18.68 13.52 -3.43
C ALA A 144 19.01 14.56 -2.33
N GLN A 145 18.05 14.89 -1.47
CA GLN A 145 18.25 15.82 -0.37
C GLN A 145 19.20 15.28 0.70
N GLN A 146 19.15 13.98 0.98
CA GLN A 146 20.07 13.31 1.91
C GLN A 146 21.52 13.39 1.39
N VAL A 147 21.75 13.09 0.11
CA VAL A 147 23.08 13.21 -0.52
C VAL A 147 23.60 14.65 -0.45
N LEU A 148 22.73 15.65 -0.64
CA LEU A 148 23.13 17.06 -0.51
C LEU A 148 23.54 17.43 0.92
N VAL A 149 22.84 16.90 1.94
CA VAL A 149 23.21 17.08 3.36
C VAL A 149 24.59 16.47 3.63
N GLU A 150 24.83 15.23 3.16
CA GLU A 150 26.09 14.53 3.34
C GLU A 150 27.28 15.23 2.67
N GLN A 151 27.02 15.93 1.55
CA GLN A 151 28.00 16.77 0.86
C GLN A 151 28.22 18.14 1.53
N GLY A 152 27.53 18.44 2.63
CA GLY A 152 27.63 19.72 3.32
C GLY A 152 27.00 20.89 2.55
N ALA A 153 26.01 20.62 1.68
CA ALA A 153 25.30 21.66 0.96
C ALA A 153 24.55 22.60 1.91
N ALA A 154 24.48 23.88 1.56
CA ALA A 154 23.75 24.87 2.35
C ALA A 154 22.24 24.52 2.42
N PRO A 155 21.54 24.81 3.53
CA PRO A 155 20.09 24.57 3.66
C PRO A 155 19.24 25.18 2.54
N ALA A 156 19.70 26.29 1.95
CA ALA A 156 19.06 26.93 0.80
C ALA A 156 19.02 26.00 -0.43
N VAL A 157 20.12 25.29 -0.73
CA VAL A 157 20.22 24.37 -1.89
C VAL A 157 19.32 23.14 -1.71
N ILE A 158 19.25 22.63 -0.48
CA ILE A 158 18.35 21.51 -0.13
C ILE A 158 16.88 21.94 -0.30
N SER A 159 16.57 23.18 0.08
CA SER A 159 15.23 23.77 -0.07
C SER A 159 14.89 24.01 -1.54
N GLU A 160 15.82 24.50 -2.36
CA GLU A 160 15.67 24.65 -3.82
C GLU A 160 15.34 23.32 -4.51
N THR A 161 15.97 22.23 -4.08
CA THR A 161 15.66 20.87 -4.57
C THR A 161 14.19 20.51 -4.29
N GLY A 162 13.68 20.83 -3.09
CA GLY A 162 12.28 20.61 -2.73
C GLY A 162 11.31 21.50 -3.51
N MET A 163 11.68 22.75 -3.75
CA MET A 163 10.88 23.68 -4.58
C MET A 163 10.80 23.21 -6.02
N ALA A 164 11.90 22.74 -6.60
CA ALA A 164 11.95 22.20 -7.96
C ALA A 164 11.01 20.99 -8.10
N TYR A 165 11.00 20.09 -7.11
CA TYR A 165 10.04 19.00 -7.03
C TYR A 165 8.59 19.51 -6.99
N ALA A 166 8.29 20.48 -6.12
CA ALA A 166 6.94 21.02 -5.97
C ALA A 166 6.41 21.67 -7.25
N ILE A 167 7.28 22.28 -8.05
CA ILE A 167 6.95 22.87 -9.36
C ILE A 167 6.72 21.77 -10.41
N ALA A 168 7.57 20.75 -10.47
CA ALA A 168 7.48 19.71 -11.50
C ALA A 168 6.33 18.72 -11.27
N TYR A 169 6.00 18.43 -10.02
CA TYR A 169 5.06 17.37 -9.65
C TYR A 169 3.63 17.55 -10.20
N PRO A 170 3.02 18.75 -10.21
CA PRO A 170 1.73 18.98 -10.88
C PRO A 170 1.74 18.58 -12.35
N PHE A 171 2.81 18.91 -13.08
CA PHE A 171 2.95 18.52 -14.49
C PHE A 171 3.16 17.01 -14.65
N GLY A 172 3.89 16.37 -13.72
CA GLY A 172 4.02 14.91 -13.68
C GLY A 172 2.67 14.21 -13.54
N ILE A 173 1.83 14.63 -12.59
CA ILE A 173 0.49 14.08 -12.39
C ILE A 173 -0.38 14.31 -13.63
N LEU A 174 -0.45 15.54 -14.13
CA LEU A 174 -1.25 15.87 -15.30
C LEU A 174 -0.79 15.05 -16.51
N GLY A 175 0.52 14.87 -16.68
CA GLY A 175 1.12 14.04 -17.72
C GLY A 175 0.71 12.58 -17.61
N VAL A 176 0.80 11.98 -16.42
CA VAL A 176 0.40 10.58 -16.19
C VAL A 176 -1.10 10.39 -16.40
N ILE A 177 -1.94 11.28 -15.88
CA ILE A 177 -3.40 11.23 -16.06
C ILE A 177 -3.74 11.35 -17.55
N PHE A 178 -3.18 12.34 -18.24
CA PHE A 178 -3.41 12.58 -19.66
C PHE A 178 -2.97 11.39 -20.51
N THR A 179 -1.77 10.85 -20.24
CA THR A 179 -1.25 9.68 -20.93
C THR A 179 -2.12 8.45 -20.70
N MET A 180 -2.56 8.21 -19.47
CA MET A 180 -3.50 7.12 -19.15
C MET A 180 -4.84 7.28 -19.88
N MET A 181 -5.37 8.51 -19.97
CA MET A 181 -6.58 8.80 -20.76
C MET A 181 -6.38 8.52 -22.25
N LEU A 182 -5.24 8.92 -22.81
CA LEU A 182 -4.90 8.65 -24.22
C LEU A 182 -4.81 7.15 -24.50
N ILE A 183 -4.09 6.39 -23.65
CA ILE A 183 -3.96 4.94 -23.78
C ILE A 183 -5.34 4.28 -23.73
N ARG A 184 -6.15 4.60 -22.71
CA ARG A 184 -7.51 4.04 -22.58
C ARG A 184 -8.38 4.33 -23.79
N ARG A 185 -8.28 5.54 -24.35
CA ARG A 185 -9.08 5.94 -25.53
C ARG A 185 -8.58 5.28 -26.82
N PHE A 186 -7.27 5.21 -27.02
CA PHE A 186 -6.68 4.65 -28.23
C PHE A 186 -6.87 3.13 -28.30
N PHE A 187 -6.61 2.43 -27.20
CA PHE A 187 -6.75 0.97 -27.11
C PHE A 187 -8.16 0.52 -26.70
N ARG A 188 -9.10 1.46 -26.49
CA ARG A 188 -10.50 1.20 -26.08
C ARG A 188 -10.59 0.28 -24.85
N VAL A 189 -9.71 0.50 -23.88
CA VAL A 189 -9.59 -0.34 -22.68
C VAL A 189 -10.80 -0.10 -21.77
N ASN A 190 -11.54 -1.16 -21.49
CA ASN A 190 -12.62 -1.13 -20.51
C ASN A 190 -12.07 -1.45 -19.12
N THR A 191 -12.01 -0.43 -18.26
CA THR A 191 -11.45 -0.53 -16.91
C THR A 191 -12.19 -1.54 -16.03
N GLN A 192 -13.50 -1.72 -16.22
CA GLN A 192 -14.28 -2.65 -15.39
C GLN A 192 -13.95 -4.11 -15.72
N SER A 193 -13.73 -4.44 -17.00
CA SER A 193 -13.31 -5.79 -17.39
C SER A 193 -11.90 -6.10 -16.93
N GLU A 194 -10.97 -5.14 -17.08
CA GLU A 194 -9.58 -5.28 -16.63
C GLU A 194 -9.47 -5.50 -15.12
N ILE A 195 -10.22 -4.74 -14.31
CA ILE A 195 -10.26 -4.95 -12.85
C ILE A 195 -10.74 -6.36 -12.53
N LYS A 196 -11.81 -6.83 -13.18
CA LYS A 196 -12.36 -8.17 -12.92
C LYS A 196 -11.38 -9.28 -13.30
N GLU A 197 -10.66 -9.11 -14.41
CA GLU A 197 -9.64 -10.06 -14.86
C GLU A 197 -8.41 -10.05 -13.95
N TYR A 198 -7.96 -8.87 -13.52
CA TYR A 198 -6.88 -8.72 -12.54
C TYR A 198 -7.25 -9.35 -11.19
N THR A 199 -8.44 -9.09 -10.65
CA THR A 199 -8.91 -9.72 -9.40
C THR A 199 -8.96 -11.25 -9.52
N ARG A 200 -9.47 -11.79 -10.63
CA ARG A 200 -9.46 -13.23 -10.89
C ARG A 200 -8.04 -13.81 -10.94
N SER A 201 -7.08 -13.08 -11.52
CA SER A 201 -5.67 -13.50 -11.56
C SER A 201 -5.01 -13.50 -10.18
N LEU A 202 -5.40 -12.58 -9.28
CA LEU A 202 -4.94 -12.56 -7.90
C LEU A 202 -5.51 -13.73 -7.09
N GLU A 203 -6.81 -14.03 -7.24
CA GLU A 203 -7.46 -15.21 -6.63
C GLU A 203 -6.86 -16.54 -7.11
N SER A 204 -6.27 -16.57 -8.31
CA SER A 204 -5.54 -17.75 -8.80
C SER A 204 -4.14 -17.92 -8.19
N SER A 205 -3.61 -16.87 -7.53
CA SER A 205 -2.27 -16.88 -6.91
C SER A 205 -2.30 -17.12 -5.39
N GLU A 206 -3.42 -16.84 -4.73
CA GLU A 206 -3.71 -17.29 -3.36
C GLU A 206 -5.13 -17.86 -3.33
N PRO A 207 -5.31 -19.16 -3.02
CA PRO A 207 -6.62 -19.78 -3.09
C PRO A 207 -7.55 -19.13 -2.05
N ALA A 208 -8.70 -18.63 -2.51
CA ALA A 208 -9.66 -17.94 -1.67
C ALA A 208 -9.98 -18.76 -0.41
N LEU A 209 -9.69 -18.17 0.75
CA LEU A 209 -9.96 -18.77 2.04
C LEU A 209 -11.45 -18.59 2.39
N HIS A 210 -12.12 -19.69 2.69
CA HIS A 210 -13.52 -19.72 3.08
C HIS A 210 -13.66 -20.26 4.49
N ASN A 211 -14.61 -19.69 5.23
CA ASN A 211 -15.06 -20.27 6.49
C ASN A 211 -15.83 -21.55 6.18
N VAL A 212 -15.37 -22.66 6.73
CA VAL A 212 -15.93 -23.99 6.51
C VAL A 212 -16.38 -24.60 7.83
N GLU A 213 -17.55 -25.24 7.78
CA GLU A 213 -18.11 -26.06 8.85
C GLU A 213 -18.12 -27.50 8.36
N ILE A 214 -17.39 -28.37 9.06
CA ILE A 214 -17.23 -29.77 8.69
C ILE A 214 -18.03 -30.60 9.68
N THR A 215 -19.12 -31.20 9.22
CA THR A 215 -19.82 -32.21 10.01
C THR A 215 -19.02 -33.49 9.96
N VAL A 216 -18.47 -33.92 11.10
CA VAL A 216 -17.61 -35.12 11.14
C VAL A 216 -18.50 -36.36 10.97
N VAL A 217 -18.43 -36.96 9.79
CA VAL A 217 -19.12 -38.22 9.46
C VAL A 217 -18.15 -39.38 9.26
N ASN A 218 -16.84 -39.11 9.15
CA ASN A 218 -15.83 -40.16 8.99
C ASN A 218 -15.63 -40.95 10.31
N PRO A 219 -15.96 -42.26 10.34
CA PRO A 219 -15.81 -43.07 11.54
C PRO A 219 -14.37 -43.20 12.06
N GLU A 220 -13.36 -43.06 11.20
CA GLU A 220 -11.95 -43.16 11.62
C GLU A 220 -11.49 -41.98 12.49
N LEU A 221 -12.21 -40.86 12.44
CA LEU A 221 -11.93 -39.67 13.23
C LEU A 221 -12.60 -39.70 14.62
N PHE A 222 -13.59 -40.57 14.81
CA PHE A 222 -14.25 -40.71 16.10
C PHE A 222 -13.29 -41.31 17.14
N GLY A 223 -13.27 -40.73 18.33
CA GLY A 223 -12.36 -41.16 19.40
C GLY A 223 -10.91 -40.69 19.22
N LYS A 224 -10.59 -39.92 18.17
CA LYS A 224 -9.30 -39.25 18.02
C LYS A 224 -9.31 -37.89 18.71
N SER A 225 -8.14 -37.46 19.17
CA SER A 225 -7.99 -36.14 19.73
C SER A 225 -7.93 -35.06 18.65
N ILE A 226 -8.31 -33.84 19.00
CA ILE A 226 -8.23 -32.68 18.11
C ILE A 226 -6.79 -32.41 17.68
N GLY A 227 -5.80 -32.63 18.54
CA GLY A 227 -4.39 -32.53 18.15
C GLY A 227 -4.00 -33.52 17.03
N HIS A 228 -4.60 -34.71 17.00
CA HIS A 228 -4.39 -35.67 15.91
C HIS A 228 -5.05 -35.21 14.61
N ILE A 229 -6.24 -34.63 14.70
CA ILE A 229 -7.00 -34.15 13.55
C ILE A 229 -6.37 -32.89 12.95
N LYS A 230 -5.88 -31.98 13.79
CA LYS A 230 -5.06 -30.85 13.37
C LYS A 230 -3.87 -31.33 12.54
N LYS A 231 -3.19 -32.42 12.92
CA LYS A 231 -2.08 -32.98 12.13
C LYS A 231 -2.51 -33.58 10.79
N ILE A 232 -3.66 -34.25 10.74
CA ILE A 232 -4.17 -34.89 9.50
C ILE A 232 -4.67 -33.84 8.50
N LEU A 233 -5.25 -32.75 9.02
CA LEU A 233 -5.87 -31.68 8.25
C LEU A 233 -5.04 -30.40 8.19
N ASP A 234 -3.82 -30.38 8.73
CA ASP A 234 -2.95 -29.18 8.85
C ASP A 234 -2.76 -28.45 7.52
N LYS A 235 -2.70 -29.22 6.43
CA LYS A 235 -2.49 -28.68 5.09
C LYS A 235 -3.78 -28.14 4.46
N GLU A 236 -4.94 -28.51 4.97
CA GLU A 236 -6.24 -28.25 4.37
C GLU A 236 -7.17 -27.37 5.22
N LEU A 237 -7.01 -27.34 6.55
CA LEU A 237 -7.90 -26.66 7.47
C LEU A 237 -7.13 -26.03 8.63
N THR A 238 -7.32 -24.73 8.83
CA THR A 238 -6.98 -24.07 10.10
C THR A 238 -8.19 -24.11 11.02
N LEU A 239 -8.12 -24.95 12.05
CA LEU A 239 -9.22 -25.19 12.99
C LEU A 239 -9.35 -24.02 13.98
N SER A 240 -10.54 -23.44 14.06
CA SER A 240 -10.85 -22.33 14.98
C SER A 240 -11.58 -22.79 16.24
N ARG A 241 -12.67 -23.56 16.07
CA ARG A 241 -13.55 -24.02 17.16
C ARG A 241 -14.28 -25.31 16.79
N ILE A 242 -14.92 -25.95 17.78
CA ILE A 242 -15.81 -27.10 17.59
C ILE A 242 -17.18 -26.71 18.08
N ILE A 243 -18.24 -27.15 17.41
CA ILE A 243 -19.61 -27.03 17.90
C ILE A 243 -20.09 -28.44 18.26
N ARG A 244 -20.50 -28.62 19.50
CA ARG A 244 -21.03 -29.90 20.03
C ARG A 244 -22.37 -29.62 20.68
N TYR A 245 -23.41 -30.31 20.22
CA TYR A 245 -24.80 -30.08 20.66
C TYR A 245 -25.26 -28.62 20.53
N GLY A 246 -24.75 -27.88 19.54
CA GLY A 246 -25.11 -26.48 19.29
C GLY A 246 -24.30 -25.45 20.08
N GLU A 247 -23.44 -25.87 21.01
CA GLU A 247 -22.61 -24.98 21.81
C GLU A 247 -21.16 -24.95 21.29
N PRO A 248 -20.53 -23.76 21.15
CA PRO A 248 -19.14 -23.65 20.76
C PRO A 248 -18.20 -24.03 21.91
N ILE A 249 -17.33 -25.01 21.66
CA ILE A 249 -16.29 -25.48 22.58
C ILE A 249 -14.92 -25.11 22.01
N LEU A 250 -13.99 -24.74 22.91
CA LEU A 250 -12.60 -24.50 22.56
C LEU A 250 -11.94 -25.79 22.05
N ALA A 251 -11.27 -25.71 20.90
CA ALA A 251 -10.60 -26.84 20.28
C ALA A 251 -9.22 -27.13 20.90
N ALA A 252 -9.22 -27.53 22.17
CA ALA A 252 -8.02 -27.98 22.89
C ALA A 252 -7.50 -29.32 22.30
N ASP A 253 -6.19 -29.55 22.34
CA ASP A 253 -5.55 -30.67 21.63
C ASP A 253 -5.90 -32.06 22.20
N ASP A 254 -6.31 -32.11 23.46
CA ASP A 254 -6.74 -33.28 24.22
C ASP A 254 -8.23 -33.61 24.06
N GLU A 255 -9.03 -32.68 23.55
CA GLU A 255 -10.46 -32.92 23.30
C GLU A 255 -10.66 -34.03 22.26
N ILE A 256 -11.60 -34.93 22.55
CA ILE A 256 -11.89 -36.10 21.72
C ILE A 256 -13.08 -35.81 20.83
N ILE A 257 -12.95 -36.04 19.53
CA ILE A 257 -14.05 -35.90 18.59
C ILE A 257 -15.08 -37.02 18.76
N ARG A 258 -16.34 -36.61 18.76
CA ARG A 258 -17.52 -37.47 18.83
C ARG A 258 -18.34 -37.36 17.55
N GLN A 259 -19.17 -38.36 17.32
CA GLN A 259 -20.11 -38.34 16.22
C GLN A 259 -21.08 -37.15 16.37
N GLY A 260 -21.27 -36.39 15.29
CA GLY A 260 -22.15 -35.22 15.27
C GLY A 260 -21.48 -33.91 15.72
N ASP A 261 -20.18 -33.92 16.05
CA ASP A 261 -19.42 -32.70 16.24
C ASP A 261 -19.24 -31.97 14.88
N ILE A 262 -19.28 -30.63 14.92
CA ILE A 262 -19.00 -29.78 13.77
C ILE A 262 -17.69 -29.06 14.00
N ILE A 263 -16.70 -29.31 13.13
CA ILE A 263 -15.41 -28.62 13.16
C ILE A 263 -15.53 -27.33 12.35
N CYS A 264 -15.26 -26.19 12.97
CA CYS A 264 -15.25 -24.89 12.30
C CYS A 264 -13.81 -24.45 12.03
N GLY A 265 -13.55 -23.94 10.84
CA GLY A 265 -12.24 -23.40 10.50
C GLY A 265 -12.22 -22.65 9.19
N VAL A 266 -11.01 -22.38 8.72
CA VAL A 266 -10.75 -21.71 7.45
C VAL A 266 -10.02 -22.67 6.52
N SER A 267 -10.53 -22.81 5.30
CA SER A 267 -9.93 -23.65 4.26
C SER A 267 -9.84 -22.92 2.93
N ALA A 268 -8.82 -23.25 2.15
CA ALA A 268 -8.66 -22.79 0.79
C ALA A 268 -9.66 -23.49 -0.15
N GLN A 269 -10.25 -22.76 -1.09
CA GLN A 269 -11.29 -23.27 -2.01
C GLN A 269 -10.87 -24.56 -2.75
N ASP A 270 -9.61 -24.67 -3.15
CA ASP A 270 -9.03 -25.82 -3.86
C ASP A 270 -8.79 -27.06 -2.97
N LYS A 271 -8.99 -26.92 -1.65
CA LYS A 271 -8.78 -27.99 -0.66
C LYS A 271 -10.07 -28.50 -0.04
N ILE A 272 -11.22 -27.88 -0.34
CA ILE A 272 -12.53 -28.27 0.19
C ILE A 272 -12.87 -29.72 -0.18
N GLU A 273 -12.65 -30.12 -1.42
CA GLU A 273 -12.92 -31.51 -1.86
C GLU A 273 -12.06 -32.54 -1.09
N LYS A 274 -10.81 -32.19 -0.77
CA LYS A 274 -9.94 -33.05 0.05
C LYS A 274 -10.40 -33.11 1.50
N LEU A 275 -10.94 -32.01 2.03
CA LEU A 275 -11.56 -32.00 3.36
C LEU A 275 -12.81 -32.89 3.38
N GLU A 276 -13.61 -32.87 2.33
CA GLU A 276 -14.80 -33.71 2.23
C GLU A 276 -14.44 -35.19 2.30
N LEU A 277 -13.41 -35.59 1.55
CA LEU A 277 -12.91 -36.97 1.54
C LEU A 277 -12.30 -37.40 2.88
N LYS A 278 -11.60 -36.51 3.58
CA LYS A 278 -10.89 -36.84 4.82
C LYS A 278 -11.77 -36.80 6.07
N ALA A 279 -12.70 -35.86 6.16
CA ALA A 279 -13.36 -35.52 7.41
C ALA A 279 -14.88 -35.67 7.40
N GLY A 280 -15.53 -35.39 6.28
CA GLY A 280 -16.99 -35.49 6.18
C GLY A 280 -17.65 -34.38 5.38
N ILE A 281 -18.90 -34.06 5.68
CA ILE A 281 -19.67 -33.11 4.88
C ILE A 281 -19.19 -31.69 5.20
N VAL A 282 -18.67 -30.98 4.19
CA VAL A 282 -18.20 -29.59 4.33
C VAL A 282 -19.29 -28.64 3.86
N THR A 283 -19.68 -27.71 4.74
CA THR A 283 -20.60 -26.63 4.41
C THR A 283 -19.83 -25.31 4.43
N LEU A 284 -20.00 -24.50 3.40
CA LEU A 284 -19.51 -23.12 3.40
C LEU A 284 -20.37 -22.32 4.37
N ALA A 285 -19.76 -21.82 5.44
CA ALA A 285 -20.47 -20.95 6.38
C ALA A 285 -20.83 -19.66 5.63
N LYS A 286 -22.14 -19.35 5.53
CA LYS A 286 -22.57 -18.04 5.07
C LYS A 286 -21.99 -17.01 6.03
N SER A 287 -21.28 -16.02 5.48
CA SER A 287 -20.79 -14.80 6.15
C SER A 287 -21.42 -14.60 7.52
N VAL A 288 -20.62 -14.76 8.57
CA VAL A 288 -21.04 -14.41 9.93
C VAL A 288 -21.14 -12.87 9.99
N GLU A 289 -22.26 -12.35 9.50
CA GLU A 289 -22.84 -11.15 10.09
C GLU A 289 -23.13 -11.50 11.55
N ASN A 290 -22.59 -10.69 12.46
CA ASN A 290 -22.59 -10.82 13.92
C ASN A 290 -21.40 -11.56 14.52
N ILE A 291 -20.27 -10.84 14.55
CA ILE A 291 -19.40 -10.87 15.72
C ILE A 291 -19.86 -9.68 16.59
N PRO A 292 -20.25 -9.87 17.87
CA PRO A 292 -20.49 -8.76 18.78
C PRO A 292 -19.22 -7.95 19.06
#